data_AF-A0A972ZVI2-F1
#
_entry.id   AF-A0A972ZVI2-F1
#
_cell.length_a   1.000
_cell.length_b   1.000
_cell.length_c   1.000
_cell.angle_alpha   90.00
_cell.angle_beta   90.00
_cell.angle_gamma   90.00
#
_symmetry.space_group_name_H-M   'P 1'
#
loop_
_entity.id
_entity.type
_entity.pdbx_description
1 polymer ?
#
loop_
_entity_poly.entity_id
_entity_poly.type
_entity_poly.pdbx_seq_one_letter_code
_entity_poly.pdbx_strand_id
1 'polypeptide(L)'
;MELIFTKVMNLGVVKIRGFVLGCVLGAAICTLTAGPTRSEALPKIPLPALDRSLDQAATVLTLSGRDQTKKVLAAVRKKKWTRARRLIKKVEHPLPHKLLDWLYYIEAGNSGSFEDISGFMRANPDWPRQSSLQKQAEAAIDDKVGTKVRLEWFEQFPPVSGVGKIRLIEALMHAGRKGEATRLLRDTWVNDHFPYRLERNIYKRYRKYLESEHHEARLDRLLWEGRRQPARRMLDRVGKNWRR
;
A
#
# COMPACT_ATOMS: atom_id res chain seq x y z
N MET A 1 -16.04 -31.19 37.90
CA MET A 1 -16.57 -30.72 36.60
C MET A 1 -15.38 -30.67 35.65
N GLU A 2 -14.84 -31.83 35.28
CA GLU A 2 -15.20 -32.60 34.08
C GLU A 2 -14.98 -31.80 32.78
N LEU A 3 -13.89 -32.13 32.04
CA LEU A 3 -13.90 -32.85 30.74
C LEU A 3 -14.02 -31.84 29.57
N ILE A 4 -13.34 -31.84 28.42
CA ILE A 4 -12.56 -32.80 27.59
C ILE A 4 -11.93 -31.92 26.46
N PHE A 5 -10.62 -31.99 26.18
CA PHE A 5 -9.96 -32.80 25.13
C PHE A 5 -9.95 -32.22 23.69
N THR A 6 -8.77 -31.72 23.30
CA THR A 6 -7.91 -32.12 22.14
C THR A 6 -8.44 -32.19 20.69
N LYS A 7 -7.53 -31.77 19.76
CA LYS A 7 -7.23 -32.28 18.38
C LYS A 7 -7.78 -31.43 17.20
N VAL A 8 -6.99 -30.67 16.43
CA VAL A 8 -5.91 -30.98 15.43
C VAL A 8 -6.46 -31.24 14.00
N MET A 9 -5.92 -30.45 13.05
CA MET A 9 -5.68 -30.66 11.61
C MET A 9 -6.83 -30.74 10.57
N ASN A 10 -6.80 -29.75 9.67
CA ASN A 10 -6.36 -29.81 8.26
C ASN A 10 -7.24 -30.50 7.18
N LEU A 11 -7.21 -29.82 6.01
CA LEU A 11 -7.52 -30.25 4.63
C LEU A 11 -8.99 -30.34 4.18
N GLY A 12 -9.28 -29.68 3.05
CA GLY A 12 -10.50 -29.93 2.28
C GLY A 12 -10.78 -28.95 1.15
N VAL A 13 -9.92 -28.91 0.13
CA VAL A 13 -10.22 -28.28 -1.18
C VAL A 13 -11.38 -29.04 -1.84
N VAL A 14 -12.49 -28.38 -2.13
CA VAL A 14 -13.63 -28.96 -2.88
C VAL A 14 -13.69 -28.38 -4.28
N LYS A 15 -13.54 -29.27 -5.27
CA LYS A 15 -13.59 -29.05 -6.72
C LYS A 15 -15.03 -29.29 -7.18
N ILE A 16 -15.69 -28.31 -7.82
CA ILE A 16 -17.06 -28.46 -8.34
C ILE A 16 -16.97 -28.95 -9.80
N ARG A 17 -17.51 -30.15 -10.07
CA ARG A 17 -17.74 -30.69 -11.42
C ARG A 17 -19.19 -30.47 -11.84
N GLY A 18 -19.37 -30.17 -13.12
CA GLY A 18 -20.63 -29.78 -13.74
C GLY A 18 -21.71 -30.87 -13.84
N PHE A 19 -22.90 -30.41 -14.18
CA PHE A 19 -24.10 -31.21 -14.38
C PHE A 19 -24.73 -30.81 -15.72
N VAL A 20 -24.83 -31.77 -16.63
CA VAL A 20 -25.63 -31.73 -17.87
C VAL A 20 -26.77 -32.72 -17.66
N LEU A 21 -28.00 -32.31 -17.92
CA LEU A 21 -29.18 -33.13 -18.24
C LEU A 21 -30.25 -32.11 -18.68
N GLY A 22 -31.07 -32.27 -19.71
CA GLY A 22 -31.47 -33.43 -20.50
C GLY A 22 -32.86 -33.09 -21.01
N CYS A 23 -33.05 -33.13 -22.33
CA CYS A 23 -34.32 -32.87 -23.02
C CYS A 23 -35.42 -33.85 -22.58
N VAL A 24 -36.64 -33.37 -22.41
CA VAL A 24 -37.86 -34.18 -22.59
C VAL A 24 -38.87 -33.37 -23.41
N LEU A 25 -39.20 -33.89 -24.59
CA LEU A 25 -40.31 -33.46 -25.44
C LEU A 25 -41.64 -33.92 -24.81
N GLY A 26 -42.62 -33.02 -24.80
CA GLY A 26 -44.03 -33.34 -24.59
C GLY A 26 -44.88 -32.39 -25.42
N ALA A 27 -45.43 -32.91 -26.53
CA ALA A 27 -46.30 -32.18 -27.44
C ALA A 27 -47.70 -32.02 -26.83
N ALA A 28 -48.21 -30.78 -26.78
CA ALA A 28 -49.59 -30.48 -26.46
C ALA A 28 -50.18 -29.52 -27.51
N ILE A 29 -51.41 -29.86 -27.89
CA ILE A 29 -52.18 -29.44 -29.06
C ILE A 29 -52.44 -27.93 -29.12
N CYS A 30 -52.38 -27.42 -30.36
CA CYS A 30 -52.61 -26.04 -30.76
C CYS A 30 -54.11 -25.69 -30.72
N THR A 31 -54.51 -24.70 -29.93
CA THR A 31 -55.74 -23.91 -30.18
C THR A 31 -55.33 -22.47 -30.42
N LEU A 32 -55.29 -22.09 -31.70
CA LEU A 32 -54.92 -20.77 -32.18
C LEU A 32 -56.11 -19.82 -32.04
N THR A 33 -56.20 -19.09 -30.92
CA THR A 33 -57.02 -17.87 -30.85
C THR A 33 -56.09 -16.69 -31.15
N ALA A 34 -56.29 -16.06 -32.30
CA ALA A 34 -55.61 -14.83 -32.69
C ALA A 34 -56.02 -13.69 -31.75
N GLY A 35 -55.19 -13.42 -30.73
CA GLY A 35 -55.27 -12.19 -29.95
C GLY A 35 -54.70 -11.01 -30.75
N PRO A 36 -55.24 -9.78 -30.60
CA PRO A 36 -54.79 -8.64 -31.39
C PRO A 36 -53.34 -8.29 -31.01
N THR A 37 -52.48 -8.15 -32.03
CA THR A 37 -51.15 -7.56 -31.87
C THR A 37 -51.30 -6.09 -31.48
N ARG A 38 -51.41 -5.83 -30.18
CA ARG A 38 -51.17 -4.48 -29.65
C ARG A 38 -49.67 -4.30 -29.66
N SER A 39 -49.18 -3.56 -30.65
CA SER A 39 -47.88 -2.90 -30.57
C SER A 39 -47.95 -1.89 -29.43
N GLU A 40 -47.76 -2.35 -28.21
CA GLU A 40 -47.48 -1.47 -27.08
C GLU A 40 -46.13 -0.81 -27.36
N ALA A 41 -46.19 0.47 -27.75
CA ALA A 41 -45.03 1.32 -27.80
C ALA A 41 -44.34 1.23 -26.43
N LEU A 42 -43.05 0.84 -26.45
CA LEU A 42 -42.21 0.79 -25.26
C LEU A 42 -42.42 2.04 -24.41
N PRO A 43 -42.63 1.91 -23.09
CA PRO A 43 -42.72 3.08 -22.23
C PRO A 43 -41.43 3.89 -22.42
N LYS A 44 -41.59 5.17 -22.78
CA LYS A 44 -40.48 6.12 -22.82
C LYS A 44 -39.99 6.30 -21.39
N ILE A 45 -39.04 5.44 -20.97
CA ILE A 45 -38.31 5.63 -19.73
C ILE A 45 -37.58 6.97 -19.89
N PRO A 46 -37.85 7.99 -19.06
CA PRO A 46 -37.05 9.19 -19.07
C PRO A 46 -35.63 8.76 -18.70
N LEU A 47 -34.67 8.92 -19.64
CA LEU A 47 -33.25 8.69 -19.36
C LEU A 47 -32.88 9.54 -18.15
N PRO A 48 -32.50 8.96 -17.00
CA PRO A 48 -32.02 9.75 -15.88
C PRO A 48 -30.68 10.37 -16.25
N ALA A 49 -30.66 11.70 -16.40
CA ALA A 49 -29.50 12.61 -16.34
C ALA A 49 -28.15 12.05 -16.84
N LEU A 50 -28.12 11.42 -18.01
CA LEU A 50 -26.86 11.02 -18.65
C LEU A 50 -26.03 12.27 -19.02
N ASP A 51 -26.72 13.39 -19.26
CA ASP A 51 -26.15 14.72 -19.54
C ASP A 51 -25.26 15.23 -18.40
N ARG A 52 -25.68 15.08 -17.14
CA ARG A 52 -24.96 15.61 -15.97
C ARG A 52 -23.65 14.89 -15.71
N SER A 53 -23.60 13.59 -16.02
CA SER A 53 -22.38 12.78 -15.93
C SER A 53 -21.38 13.11 -17.03
N LEU A 54 -21.89 13.43 -18.23
CA LEU A 54 -21.09 13.86 -19.38
C LEU A 54 -20.62 15.31 -19.22
N ASP A 55 -21.44 16.18 -18.64
CA ASP A 55 -21.07 17.55 -18.27
C ASP A 55 -20.04 17.55 -17.15
N GLN A 56 -20.19 16.70 -16.11
CA GLN A 56 -19.15 16.52 -15.10
C GLN A 56 -17.85 15.99 -15.74
N ALA A 57 -17.91 14.99 -16.62
CA ALA A 57 -16.73 14.49 -17.32
C ALA A 57 -16.11 15.52 -18.30
N ALA A 58 -16.92 16.37 -18.91
CA ALA A 58 -16.51 17.45 -19.79
C ALA A 58 -15.94 18.66 -19.02
N THR A 59 -16.47 18.97 -17.84
CA THR A 59 -15.89 19.91 -16.87
C THR A 59 -14.57 19.37 -16.31
N VAL A 60 -14.50 18.07 -16.00
CA VAL A 60 -13.30 17.39 -15.48
C VAL A 60 -12.11 17.54 -16.43
N LEU A 61 -12.38 17.68 -17.73
CA LEU A 61 -11.36 17.90 -18.73
C LEU A 61 -11.89 18.81 -19.84
N THR A 62 -12.08 20.11 -19.55
CA THR A 62 -12.20 21.11 -20.62
C THR A 62 -11.00 20.97 -21.57
N LEU A 63 -11.18 21.17 -22.88
CA LEU A 63 -10.09 20.96 -23.86
C LEU A 63 -8.83 21.76 -23.50
N SER A 64 -9.00 22.97 -22.95
CA SER A 64 -7.92 23.78 -22.37
C SER A 64 -7.26 23.11 -21.16
N GLY A 65 -8.04 22.60 -20.22
CA GLY A 65 -7.55 21.85 -19.06
C GLY A 65 -6.77 20.58 -19.46
N ARG A 66 -7.19 19.89 -20.52
CA ARG A 66 -6.47 18.72 -21.08
C ARG A 66 -5.07 19.12 -21.55
N ASP A 67 -4.95 20.17 -22.35
CA ASP A 67 -3.66 20.53 -22.94
C ASP A 67 -2.68 21.12 -21.93
N GLN A 68 -3.17 21.88 -20.95
CA GLN A 68 -2.32 22.32 -19.83
C GLN A 68 -1.88 21.13 -18.97
N THR A 69 -2.77 20.17 -18.69
CA THR A 69 -2.43 18.94 -17.96
C THR A 69 -1.39 18.12 -18.71
N LYS A 70 -1.51 17.97 -20.04
CA LYS A 70 -0.47 17.32 -20.86
C LYS A 70 0.90 18.01 -20.72
N LYS A 71 0.94 19.35 -20.70
CA LYS A 71 2.18 20.12 -20.50
C LYS A 71 2.77 19.90 -19.10
N VAL A 72 1.94 19.82 -18.06
CA VAL A 72 2.36 19.47 -16.70
C VAL A 72 3.00 18.08 -16.69
N LEU A 73 2.31 17.07 -17.22
CA LEU A 73 2.82 15.69 -17.28
C LEU A 73 4.10 15.58 -18.10
N ALA A 74 4.22 16.32 -19.21
CA ALA A 74 5.44 16.39 -19.99
C ALA A 74 6.60 17.01 -19.19
N ALA A 75 6.34 18.00 -18.33
CA ALA A 75 7.35 18.56 -17.43
C ALA A 75 7.75 17.55 -16.34
N VAL A 76 6.79 16.83 -15.75
CA VAL A 76 7.03 15.77 -14.76
C VAL A 76 7.90 14.64 -15.34
N ARG A 77 7.58 14.15 -16.55
CA ARG A 77 8.39 13.13 -17.24
C ARG A 77 9.84 13.56 -17.47
N LYS A 78 10.07 14.87 -17.65
CA LYS A 78 11.40 15.48 -17.78
C LYS A 78 12.03 15.86 -16.44
N LYS A 79 11.44 15.45 -15.30
CA LYS A 79 11.83 15.80 -13.92
C LYS A 79 11.89 17.31 -13.64
N LYS A 80 11.18 18.12 -14.42
CA LYS A 80 11.13 19.59 -14.28
C LYS A 80 10.02 20.00 -13.31
N TRP A 81 10.16 19.63 -12.04
CA TRP A 81 9.13 19.81 -10.99
C TRP A 81 8.73 21.27 -10.78
N THR A 82 9.68 22.21 -10.74
CA THR A 82 9.40 23.65 -10.62
C THR A 82 8.54 24.15 -11.79
N ARG A 83 8.81 23.66 -13.01
CA ARG A 83 8.01 23.99 -14.19
C ARG A 83 6.62 23.37 -14.09
N ALA A 84 6.50 22.12 -13.64
CA ALA A 84 5.22 21.45 -13.44
C ALA A 84 4.34 22.21 -12.44
N ARG A 85 4.90 22.60 -11.27
CA ARG A 85 4.18 23.40 -10.25
C ARG A 85 3.77 24.80 -10.74
N ARG A 86 4.50 25.39 -11.69
CA ARG A 86 4.08 26.66 -12.31
C ARG A 86 2.94 26.45 -13.30
N LEU A 87 3.01 25.39 -14.11
CA LEU A 87 2.02 25.10 -15.14
C LEU A 87 0.67 24.68 -14.53
N ILE A 88 0.68 23.92 -13.43
CA ILE A 88 -0.54 23.41 -12.81
C ILE A 88 -1.43 24.53 -12.23
N LYS A 89 -0.86 25.69 -11.87
CA LYS A 89 -1.62 26.86 -11.42
C LYS A 89 -2.62 27.39 -12.45
N LYS A 90 -2.43 27.05 -13.73
CA LYS A 90 -3.33 27.41 -14.84
C LYS A 90 -4.45 26.40 -15.07
N VAL A 91 -4.48 25.32 -14.29
CA VAL A 91 -5.48 24.27 -14.36
C VAL A 91 -6.44 24.46 -13.20
N GLU A 92 -7.71 24.71 -13.48
CA GLU A 92 -8.73 24.97 -12.45
C GLU A 92 -9.18 23.68 -11.76
N HIS A 93 -9.28 22.59 -12.52
CA HIS A 93 -9.81 21.33 -12.01
C HIS A 93 -8.88 20.70 -10.95
N PRO A 94 -9.39 20.21 -9.81
CA PRO A 94 -8.57 19.71 -8.70
C PRO A 94 -7.84 18.39 -8.99
N LEU A 95 -8.37 17.55 -9.90
CA LEU A 95 -7.81 16.21 -10.17
C LEU A 95 -6.35 16.28 -10.71
N PRO A 96 -6.02 17.12 -11.72
CA PRO A 96 -4.64 17.33 -12.14
C PRO A 96 -3.66 17.77 -11.03
N HIS A 97 -4.11 18.55 -10.04
CA HIS A 97 -3.28 18.92 -8.88
C HIS A 97 -2.97 17.69 -8.03
N LYS A 98 -4.00 16.92 -7.67
CA LYS A 98 -3.84 15.65 -6.93
C LYS A 98 -2.92 14.67 -7.66
N LEU A 99 -3.05 14.59 -8.99
CA LEU A 99 -2.19 13.75 -9.81
C LEU A 99 -0.73 14.22 -9.76
N LEU A 100 -0.48 15.53 -9.82
CA LEU A 100 0.88 16.08 -9.71
C LEU A 100 1.49 15.79 -8.34
N ASP A 101 0.73 15.96 -7.26
CA ASP A 101 1.20 15.71 -5.90
C ASP A 101 1.51 14.23 -5.69
N TRP A 102 0.62 13.33 -6.12
CA TRP A 102 0.87 11.89 -6.09
C TRP A 102 2.14 11.50 -6.87
N LEU A 103 2.29 12.01 -8.10
CA LEU A 103 3.49 11.74 -8.91
C LEU A 103 4.75 12.29 -8.23
N TYR A 104 4.64 13.41 -7.52
CA TYR A 104 5.74 13.98 -6.76
C TYR A 104 6.12 13.10 -5.56
N TYR A 105 5.14 12.61 -4.79
CA TYR A 105 5.37 11.80 -3.60
C TYR A 105 5.94 10.40 -3.90
N ILE A 106 5.56 9.78 -5.02
CA ILE A 106 6.06 8.45 -5.38
C ILE A 106 7.40 8.46 -6.11
N GLU A 107 7.90 9.63 -6.53
CA GLU A 107 9.18 9.77 -7.23
C GLU A 107 10.35 9.57 -6.27
N ALA A 108 11.30 8.71 -6.64
CA ALA A 108 12.51 8.50 -5.86
C ALA A 108 13.38 9.77 -5.79
N GLY A 109 13.77 10.18 -4.57
CA GLY A 109 14.65 11.32 -4.33
C GLY A 109 13.92 12.66 -4.17
N ASN A 110 12.61 12.69 -4.44
CA ASN A 110 11.73 13.75 -3.95
C ASN A 110 11.03 13.24 -2.69
N SER A 111 10.97 14.06 -1.65
CA SER A 111 10.21 13.75 -0.46
C SER A 111 9.31 14.93 -0.14
N GLY A 112 8.00 14.72 -0.23
CA GLY A 112 7.07 15.57 0.51
C GLY A 112 7.34 15.43 2.01
N SER A 113 6.82 16.37 2.79
CA SER A 113 6.84 16.20 4.25
C SER A 113 5.99 14.99 4.65
N PHE A 114 6.20 14.48 5.87
CA PHE A 114 5.32 13.45 6.41
C PHE A 114 3.86 13.93 6.43
N GLU A 115 3.63 15.19 6.78
CA GLU A 115 2.32 15.84 6.86
C GLU A 115 1.65 15.88 5.48
N ASP A 116 2.38 16.24 4.43
CA ASP A 116 1.88 16.30 3.07
C ASP A 116 1.42 14.92 2.58
N ILE A 117 2.27 13.91 2.75
CA ILE A 117 2.00 12.55 2.24
C ILE A 117 0.89 11.89 3.07
N SER A 118 0.97 11.98 4.40
CA SER A 118 -0.04 11.40 5.29
C SER A 118 -1.40 12.09 5.12
N GLY A 119 -1.42 13.41 4.93
CA GLY A 119 -2.63 14.17 4.60
C GLY A 119 -3.23 13.74 3.27
N PHE A 120 -2.41 13.61 2.23
CA PHE A 120 -2.85 13.13 0.92
C PHE A 120 -3.46 11.72 0.99
N MET A 121 -2.82 10.80 1.73
CA MET A 121 -3.32 9.44 1.90
C MET A 121 -4.68 9.41 2.59
N ARG A 122 -4.83 10.12 3.73
CA ARG A 122 -6.10 10.18 4.46
C ARG A 122 -7.23 10.81 3.64
N ALA A 123 -6.90 11.84 2.86
CA ALA A 123 -7.88 12.53 2.01
C ALA A 123 -8.27 11.73 0.75
N ASN A 124 -7.49 10.71 0.37
CA ASN A 124 -7.70 9.95 -0.87
C ASN A 124 -7.40 8.45 -0.63
N PRO A 125 -8.20 7.74 0.19
CA PRO A 125 -7.92 6.34 0.56
C PRO A 125 -7.91 5.39 -0.65
N ASP A 126 -8.76 5.62 -1.64
CA ASP A 126 -8.86 4.78 -2.85
C ASP A 126 -7.83 5.13 -3.94
N TRP A 127 -6.95 6.10 -3.66
CA TRP A 127 -5.95 6.52 -4.63
C TRP A 127 -4.94 5.38 -4.91
N PRO A 128 -4.52 5.18 -6.17
CA PRO A 128 -3.62 4.09 -6.51
C PRO A 128 -2.30 4.13 -5.74
N ARG A 129 -1.75 2.94 -5.48
CA ARG A 129 -0.44 2.72 -4.85
C ARG A 129 -0.34 3.28 -3.43
N GLN A 130 -1.39 3.16 -2.61
CA GLN A 130 -1.35 3.51 -1.18
C GLN A 130 -0.12 2.95 -0.45
N SER A 131 0.24 1.68 -0.68
CA SER A 131 1.44 1.09 -0.08
C SER A 131 2.74 1.82 -0.47
N SER A 132 2.84 2.35 -1.69
CA SER A 132 4.00 3.18 -2.09
C SER A 132 3.99 4.52 -1.37
N LEU A 133 2.83 5.17 -1.24
CA LEU A 133 2.70 6.42 -0.48
C LEU A 133 3.03 6.20 1.00
N GLN A 134 2.57 5.10 1.60
CA GLN A 134 2.86 4.77 2.98
C GLN A 134 4.37 4.60 3.20
N LYS A 135 5.07 3.88 2.31
CA LYS A 135 6.54 3.75 2.37
C LYS A 135 7.24 5.11 2.30
N GLN A 136 6.71 6.04 1.50
CA GLN A 136 7.27 7.39 1.38
C GLN A 136 6.96 8.24 2.63
N ALA A 137 5.76 8.14 3.19
CA ALA A 137 5.41 8.76 4.46
C ALA A 137 6.32 8.25 5.59
N GLU A 138 6.52 6.93 5.69
CA GLU A 138 7.42 6.31 6.66
C GLU A 138 8.87 6.81 6.53
N ALA A 139 9.34 6.99 5.29
CA ALA A 139 10.67 7.55 5.03
C ALA A 139 10.77 9.06 5.36
N ALA A 140 9.66 9.80 5.20
CA ALA A 140 9.57 11.23 5.47
C ALA A 140 9.42 11.58 6.95
N ILE A 141 9.09 10.62 7.83
CA ILE A 141 9.11 10.83 9.28
C ILE A 141 10.52 11.22 9.69
N ASP A 142 10.69 12.43 10.22
CA ASP A 142 11.94 12.95 10.78
C ASP A 142 11.79 13.26 12.28
N ASP A 143 12.81 13.86 12.89
CA ASP A 143 12.82 14.18 14.31
C ASP A 143 11.80 15.26 14.72
N LYS A 144 11.24 16.02 13.76
CA LYS A 144 10.24 17.07 14.02
C LYS A 144 8.85 16.49 14.23
N VAL A 145 8.56 15.33 13.64
CA VAL A 145 7.28 14.64 13.85
C VAL A 145 7.23 14.14 15.30
N GLY A 146 6.29 14.64 16.09
CA GLY A 146 6.20 14.30 17.52
C GLY A 146 5.89 12.82 17.79
N THR A 147 6.39 12.29 18.92
CA THR A 147 6.21 10.88 19.31
C THR A 147 4.75 10.43 19.29
N LYS A 148 3.83 11.24 19.84
CA LYS A 148 2.39 10.95 19.86
C LYS A 148 1.83 10.78 18.44
N VAL A 149 2.15 11.72 17.54
CA VAL A 149 1.71 11.70 16.14
C VAL A 149 2.22 10.44 15.41
N ARG A 150 3.48 10.05 15.66
CA ARG A 150 4.03 8.81 15.08
C ARG A 150 3.29 7.57 15.55
N LEU A 151 2.98 7.48 16.85
CA LEU A 151 2.25 6.33 17.41
C LEU A 151 0.83 6.24 16.83
N GLU A 152 0.08 7.34 16.84
CA GLU A 152 -1.27 7.41 16.26
C GLU A 152 -1.26 7.07 14.76
N TRP A 153 -0.23 7.52 14.03
CA TRP A 153 -0.05 7.16 12.63
C TRP A 153 0.12 5.66 12.45
N PHE A 154 1.02 5.02 13.21
CA PHE A 154 1.29 3.59 13.07
C PHE A 154 0.18 2.69 13.62
N GLU A 155 -0.70 3.20 14.47
CA GLU A 155 -1.95 2.52 14.86
C GLU A 155 -2.93 2.44 13.69
N GLN A 156 -3.04 3.50 12.88
CA GLN A 156 -3.90 3.53 11.69
C GLN A 156 -3.25 2.85 10.46
N PHE A 157 -1.93 3.01 10.33
CA PHE A 157 -1.14 2.55 9.18
C PHE A 157 0.04 1.70 9.67
N PRO A 158 -0.17 0.40 9.95
CA PRO A 158 0.89 -0.49 10.40
C PRO A 158 2.09 -0.48 9.43
N PRO A 159 3.33 -0.46 9.93
CA PRO A 159 4.51 -0.22 9.09
C PRO A 159 4.68 -1.26 7.99
N VAL A 160 4.89 -0.81 6.75
CA VAL A 160 5.08 -1.65 5.55
C VAL A 160 6.52 -1.71 5.07
N SER A 161 7.43 -0.99 5.73
CA SER A 161 8.87 -1.04 5.46
C SER A 161 9.69 -1.15 6.73
N GLY A 162 10.93 -1.65 6.61
CA GLY A 162 11.87 -1.67 7.72
C GLY A 162 12.23 -0.26 8.21
N VAL A 163 12.17 0.76 7.36
CA VAL A 163 12.30 2.16 7.81
C VAL A 163 11.13 2.52 8.73
N GLY A 164 9.89 2.24 8.31
CA GLY A 164 8.69 2.44 9.13
C GLY A 164 8.73 1.71 10.46
N LYS A 165 9.14 0.43 10.47
CA LYS A 165 9.34 -0.33 11.72
C LYS A 165 10.34 0.36 12.65
N ILE A 166 11.46 0.85 12.13
CA ILE A 166 12.44 1.58 12.93
C ILE A 166 11.87 2.91 13.46
N ARG A 167 11.08 3.65 12.66
CA ARG A 167 10.40 4.86 13.13
C ARG A 167 9.40 4.57 14.26
N LEU A 168 8.69 3.45 14.18
CA LEU A 168 7.81 2.98 15.24
C LEU A 168 8.61 2.59 16.50
N ILE A 169 9.71 1.86 16.35
CA ILE A 169 10.61 1.51 17.47
C ILE A 169 11.13 2.77 18.16
N GLU A 170 11.55 3.79 17.40
CA GLU A 170 11.95 5.09 17.92
C GLU A 170 10.82 5.72 18.75
N ALA A 171 9.61 5.79 18.20
CA ALA A 171 8.46 6.35 18.89
C ALA A 171 8.11 5.59 20.18
N LEU A 172 8.10 4.25 20.15
CA LEU A 172 7.85 3.40 21.32
C LEU A 172 8.91 3.60 22.41
N MET A 173 10.19 3.70 22.03
CA MET A 173 11.28 3.99 22.98
C MET A 173 11.09 5.35 23.65
N HIS A 174 10.72 6.38 22.90
CA HIS A 174 10.46 7.72 23.44
C HIS A 174 9.22 7.78 24.33
N ALA A 175 8.20 6.96 24.05
CA ALA A 175 7.00 6.85 24.87
C ALA A 175 7.17 5.96 26.11
N GLY A 176 8.38 5.44 26.38
CA GLY A 176 8.65 4.57 27.53
C GLY A 176 8.16 3.12 27.35
N ARG A 177 7.58 2.76 26.21
CA ARG A 177 7.09 1.41 25.86
C ARG A 177 8.24 0.48 25.44
N LYS A 178 9.27 0.39 26.28
CA LYS A 178 10.55 -0.29 25.99
C LYS A 178 10.39 -1.76 25.64
N GLY A 179 9.54 -2.50 26.35
CA GLY A 179 9.33 -3.93 26.10
C GLY A 179 8.79 -4.20 24.70
N GLU A 180 7.81 -3.42 24.25
CA GLU A 180 7.26 -3.50 22.90
C GLU A 180 8.31 -3.10 21.85
N ALA A 181 9.01 -2.00 22.08
CA ALA A 181 10.06 -1.51 21.18
C ALA A 181 11.17 -2.56 20.98
N THR A 182 11.62 -3.20 22.07
CA THR A 182 12.69 -4.21 22.01
C THR A 182 12.24 -5.46 21.27
N ARG A 183 11.00 -5.95 21.48
CA ARG A 183 10.46 -7.08 20.72
C ARG A 183 10.41 -6.78 19.22
N LEU A 184 9.83 -5.63 18.86
CA LEU A 184 9.74 -5.20 17.47
C LEU A 184 11.12 -5.00 16.84
N LEU A 185 12.07 -4.42 17.58
CA LEU A 185 13.46 -4.24 17.14
C LEU A 185 14.14 -5.57 16.84
N ARG A 186 13.98 -6.58 17.70
CA ARG A 186 14.59 -7.91 17.52
C ARG A 186 14.03 -8.58 16.27
N ASP A 187 12.70 -8.58 16.11
CA ASP A 187 12.04 -9.08 14.90
C ASP A 187 12.55 -8.35 13.65
N THR A 188 12.50 -7.03 13.66
CA THR A 188 12.94 -6.17 12.55
C THR A 188 14.42 -6.42 12.22
N TRP A 189 15.27 -6.55 13.24
CA TRP A 189 16.69 -6.85 13.06
C TRP A 189 16.92 -8.23 12.46
N VAL A 190 16.13 -9.25 12.78
CA VAL A 190 16.32 -10.58 12.18
C VAL A 190 15.77 -10.59 10.76
N ASN A 191 14.56 -10.09 10.54
CA ASN A 191 13.74 -10.37 9.36
C ASN A 191 13.84 -9.34 8.22
N ASP A 192 14.14 -8.07 8.51
CA ASP A 192 14.08 -7.03 7.47
C ASP A 192 15.43 -6.81 6.75
N HIS A 193 15.36 -6.21 5.56
CA HIS A 193 16.54 -5.76 4.82
C HIS A 193 16.77 -4.26 5.01
N PHE A 194 18.03 -3.89 5.19
CA PHE A 194 18.41 -2.48 5.36
C PHE A 194 19.49 -2.07 4.36
N PRO A 195 19.46 -0.82 3.88
CA PRO A 195 20.64 -0.22 3.27
C PRO A 195 21.75 -0.10 4.31
N TYR A 196 23.00 -0.18 3.87
CA TYR A 196 24.18 -0.22 4.74
C TYR A 196 24.20 0.89 5.81
N ARG A 197 23.90 2.13 5.42
CA ARG A 197 23.88 3.28 6.34
C ARG A 197 22.85 3.11 7.46
N LEU A 198 21.65 2.62 7.12
CA LEU A 198 20.59 2.38 8.09
C LEU A 198 20.95 1.22 9.01
N GLU A 199 21.45 0.11 8.47
CA GLU A 199 21.92 -1.04 9.27
C GLU A 199 22.95 -0.62 10.32
N ARG A 200 23.95 0.18 9.91
CA ARG A 200 25.00 0.68 10.81
C ARG A 200 24.42 1.55 11.93
N ASN A 201 23.46 2.42 11.60
CA ASN A 201 22.80 3.30 12.57
C ASN A 201 21.95 2.51 13.57
N ILE A 202 21.18 1.54 13.10
CA ILE A 202 20.38 0.64 13.95
C ILE A 202 21.32 -0.08 14.93
N TYR A 203 22.38 -0.72 14.42
CA TYR A 203 23.31 -1.45 15.27
C TYR A 203 24.00 -0.52 16.29
N LYS A 204 24.50 0.64 15.86
CA LYS A 204 25.15 1.61 16.76
C LYS A 204 24.23 2.03 17.92
N ARG A 205 22.96 2.31 17.62
CA ARG A 205 21.99 2.82 18.59
C ARG A 205 21.43 1.72 19.50
N TYR A 206 21.22 0.52 18.95
CA TYR A 206 20.40 -0.51 19.60
C TYR A 206 21.12 -1.82 19.92
N ARG A 207 22.43 -1.95 19.67
CA ARG A 207 23.20 -3.19 19.94
C ARG A 207 22.97 -3.77 21.35
N LYS A 208 22.75 -2.94 22.37
CA LYS A 208 22.50 -3.39 23.75
C LYS A 208 21.18 -4.16 23.94
N TYR A 209 20.28 -4.09 22.97
CA TYR A 209 18.99 -4.80 22.98
C TYR A 209 19.01 -6.05 22.09
N LEU A 210 20.11 -6.29 21.38
CA LEU A 210 20.31 -7.41 20.47
C LEU A 210 21.27 -8.40 21.11
N GLU A 211 20.84 -9.66 21.20
CA GLU A 211 21.64 -10.75 21.77
C GLU A 211 22.27 -11.59 20.64
N SER A 212 23.24 -12.46 20.97
CA SER A 212 23.96 -13.30 20.00
C SER A 212 23.02 -14.08 19.08
N GLU A 213 21.97 -14.67 19.66
CA GLU A 213 20.95 -15.44 18.93
C GLU A 213 20.30 -14.64 17.79
N HIS A 214 20.07 -13.35 17.98
CA HIS A 214 19.50 -12.47 16.95
C HIS A 214 20.49 -12.18 15.82
N HIS A 215 21.80 -12.16 16.13
CA HIS A 215 22.83 -11.99 15.12
C HIS A 215 23.00 -13.25 14.28
N GLU A 216 22.95 -14.41 14.94
CA GLU A 216 23.02 -15.74 14.32
C GLU A 216 21.81 -16.00 13.42
N ALA A 217 20.59 -15.77 13.91
CA ALA A 217 19.37 -15.89 13.12
C ALA A 217 19.36 -14.96 11.89
N ARG A 218 19.84 -13.72 12.04
CA ARG A 218 19.98 -12.81 10.90
C ARG A 218 21.02 -13.31 9.90
N LEU A 219 22.18 -13.77 10.37
CA LEU A 219 23.24 -14.28 9.50
C LEU A 219 22.73 -15.49 8.70
N ASP A 220 22.12 -16.47 9.38
CA ASP A 220 21.55 -17.66 8.77
C ASP A 220 20.55 -17.31 7.65
N ARG A 221 19.55 -16.47 7.95
CA ARG A 221 18.59 -16.00 6.94
C ARG A 221 19.28 -15.30 5.76
N LEU A 222 20.24 -14.40 6.03
CA LEU A 222 20.94 -13.68 4.98
C LEU A 222 21.77 -14.62 4.08
N LEU A 223 22.33 -15.69 4.65
CA LEU A 223 23.04 -16.73 3.89
C LEU A 223 22.06 -17.54 3.03
N TRP A 224 20.93 -17.97 3.61
CA TRP A 224 19.86 -18.66 2.89
C TRP A 224 19.31 -17.85 1.71
N GLU A 225 19.16 -16.53 1.86
CA GLU A 225 18.74 -15.63 0.80
C GLU A 225 19.86 -15.26 -0.20
N GLY A 226 21.08 -15.77 -0.02
CA GLY A 226 22.23 -15.45 -0.87
C GLY A 226 22.75 -14.01 -0.75
N ARG A 227 22.40 -13.28 0.32
CA ARG A 227 22.79 -11.88 0.54
C ARG A 227 24.21 -11.79 1.14
N ARG A 228 25.19 -12.14 0.31
CA ARG A 228 26.63 -12.22 0.66
C ARG A 228 27.17 -10.98 1.37
N GLN A 229 26.89 -9.78 0.85
CA GLN A 229 27.45 -8.54 1.40
C GLN A 229 26.90 -8.21 2.80
N PRO A 230 25.57 -8.23 3.04
CA PRO A 230 25.02 -8.20 4.40
C PRO A 230 25.51 -9.31 5.32
N ALA A 231 25.55 -10.56 4.86
CA ALA A 231 26.00 -11.70 5.65
C ALA A 231 27.45 -11.53 6.13
N ARG A 232 28.35 -11.11 5.24
CA ARG A 232 29.77 -10.85 5.59
C ARG A 232 29.92 -9.84 6.72
N ARG A 233 29.06 -8.82 6.79
CA ARG A 233 29.08 -7.82 7.89
C ARG A 233 28.57 -8.36 9.23
N MET A 234 27.85 -9.47 9.21
CA MET A 234 27.36 -10.12 10.43
C MET A 234 28.43 -11.01 11.07
N LEU A 235 29.45 -11.44 10.33
CA LEU A 235 30.49 -12.34 10.83
C LEU A 235 31.18 -11.81 12.09
N ASP A 236 31.43 -10.50 12.17
CA ASP A 236 32.05 -9.88 13.35
C ASP A 236 31.13 -9.85 14.58
N ARG A 237 29.83 -10.10 14.40
CA ARG A 237 28.78 -9.99 15.43
C ARG A 237 28.29 -11.33 15.94
N VAL A 238 28.66 -12.43 15.28
CA VAL A 238 28.32 -13.80 15.70
C VAL A 238 29.50 -14.47 16.40
N GLY A 239 29.21 -15.52 17.18
CA GLY A 239 30.22 -16.35 17.82
C GLY A 239 31.18 -17.01 16.84
N LYS A 240 32.38 -17.41 17.32
CA LYS A 240 33.46 -17.99 16.50
C LYS A 240 33.01 -19.21 15.68
N ASN A 241 32.07 -20.00 16.19
CA ASN A 241 31.56 -21.20 15.54
C ASN A 241 30.82 -20.92 14.23
N TRP A 242 30.28 -19.72 14.06
CA TRP A 242 29.55 -19.28 12.87
C TRP A 242 30.44 -18.66 11.77
N ARG A 243 31.76 -18.54 12.00
CA ARG A 243 32.70 -17.87 11.07
C ARG A 243 33.52 -18.84 10.22
N ARG A 244 33.06 -20.09 10.08
CA ARG A 244 33.80 -21.16 9.40
C ARG A 244 33.61 -21.12 7.90
#